data_AF-A0A1Y3MQ39-F1
#
_entry.id   AF-A0A1Y3MQ39-F1
#
_cell.length_a   1.000
_cell.length_b   1.000
_cell.length_c   1.000
_cell.angle_alpha   90.00
_cell.angle_beta   90.00
_cell.angle_gamma   90.00
#
_symmetry.space_group_name_H-M   'P 1'
#
loop_
_entity.id
_entity.type
_entity.pdbx_description
1 polymer ?
#
loop_
_entity_poly.entity_id
_entity_poly.type
_entity_poly.pdbx_seq_one_letter_code
_entity_poly.pdbx_strand_id
1 'polypeptide(L)'
;MRVLNGDALFVKLYYIPGLLNDESPYRLSPMPGIKKGISGTILVGYNIGIINNINERKIEPAIEVIKYITSRKIQKELALKEIIISGITSLYEEDDVCSKIKYCELYKYPQTIIRPPNVFDSDNYYEKYTNYFFEFLYKNETAQNALKKMEDLTKFYNISLDSNETYLGIIMNISSTCFFILILSSISLMYMKKFKNDFYFLPNSFWYILIFGIEMILTTSFTKVGPITVVKCHLNCLLLTLSYSFIYVPLLYKLIITFPDNNKYSIWDIFVYEGENFKVCNNENNYQV
;
A
#
# COMPACT_ATOMS: atom_id res chain seq x y z
N MET A 1 -33.39 10.20 21.98
CA MET A 1 -32.06 9.54 21.78
C MET A 1 -31.65 8.97 23.12
N ARG A 2 -31.22 7.70 23.24
CA ARG A 2 -30.91 7.08 24.56
C ARG A 2 -29.96 7.92 25.44
N VAL A 3 -29.06 8.67 24.79
CA VAL A 3 -28.09 9.61 25.41
C VAL A 3 -28.75 10.82 26.09
N LEU A 4 -29.96 11.22 25.70
CA LEU A 4 -30.67 12.35 26.32
C LEU A 4 -31.57 11.91 27.47
N ASN A 5 -32.06 10.67 27.41
CA ASN A 5 -33.07 10.16 28.33
C ASN A 5 -32.49 9.46 29.58
N GLY A 6 -31.19 9.13 29.57
CA GLY A 6 -30.57 8.38 30.67
C GLY A 6 -30.82 6.87 30.62
N ASP A 7 -31.25 6.32 29.48
CA ASP A 7 -31.66 4.91 29.33
C ASP A 7 -30.49 3.90 29.33
N ALA A 8 -29.25 4.39 29.41
CA ALA A 8 -28.04 3.57 29.40
C ALA A 8 -27.12 3.95 30.57
N LEU A 9 -26.49 2.97 31.22
CA LEU A 9 -25.54 3.23 32.30
C LEU A 9 -24.25 3.88 31.79
N PHE A 10 -23.78 3.44 30.62
CA PHE A 10 -22.60 3.98 29.94
C PHE A 10 -22.89 4.20 28.46
N VAL A 11 -22.37 5.30 27.92
CA VAL A 11 -22.50 5.67 26.51
C VAL A 11 -21.13 6.01 25.97
N LYS A 12 -20.75 5.34 24.87
CA LYS A 12 -19.60 5.73 24.06
C LYS A 12 -20.10 6.48 22.82
N LEU A 13 -19.78 7.75 22.70
CA LEU A 13 -20.06 8.55 21.52
C LEU A 13 -18.89 9.46 21.16
N TYR A 14 -18.89 9.98 19.93
CA TYR A 14 -18.07 11.13 19.59
C TYR A 14 -18.55 12.32 20.40
N TYR A 15 -17.66 12.91 21.19
CA TYR A 15 -18.03 14.07 21.97
C TYR A 15 -18.34 15.25 21.05
N ILE A 16 -19.53 15.82 21.21
CA ILE A 16 -19.98 17.03 20.52
C ILE A 16 -19.98 18.14 21.57
N PRO A 17 -19.11 19.16 21.42
CA PRO A 17 -19.12 20.34 22.27
C PRO A 17 -20.53 20.93 22.43
N GLY A 18 -20.90 21.29 23.67
CA GLY A 18 -22.23 21.79 24.00
C GLY A 18 -23.34 20.73 24.16
N LEU A 19 -23.12 19.46 23.81
CA LEU A 19 -24.14 18.41 23.94
C LEU A 19 -24.44 18.06 25.42
N LEU A 20 -23.43 18.11 26.28
CA LEU A 20 -23.54 17.79 27.71
C LEU A 20 -23.63 19.09 28.53
N ASN A 21 -24.85 19.55 28.79
CA ASN A 21 -25.12 20.69 29.66
C ASN A 21 -25.34 20.24 31.12
N ASP A 22 -25.75 21.15 32.00
CA ASP A 22 -26.01 20.84 33.43
C ASP A 22 -27.26 19.99 33.66
N GLU A 23 -28.16 19.95 32.69
CA GLU A 23 -29.37 19.12 32.71
C GLU A 23 -29.10 17.69 32.19
N SER A 24 -27.91 17.44 31.64
CA SER A 24 -27.56 16.13 31.09
C SER A 24 -27.47 15.08 32.20
N PRO A 25 -28.09 13.90 32.03
CA PRO A 25 -27.96 12.80 32.97
C PRO A 25 -26.57 12.15 32.95
N TYR A 26 -25.70 12.55 32.01
CA TYR A 26 -24.38 11.98 31.82
C TYR A 26 -23.26 12.96 32.19
N ARG A 27 -22.15 12.39 32.67
CA ARG A 27 -20.88 13.10 32.86
C ARG A 27 -19.83 12.48 31.95
N LEU A 28 -19.01 13.34 31.35
CA LEU A 28 -17.88 12.89 30.54
C LEU A 28 -16.79 12.29 31.44
N SER A 29 -16.18 11.20 30.99
CA SER A 29 -15.06 10.55 31.65
C SER A 29 -14.02 10.06 30.63
N PRO A 30 -12.75 9.86 31.03
CA PRO A 30 -11.76 9.24 30.16
C PRO A 30 -12.23 7.85 29.70
N MET A 31 -12.07 7.54 28.41
CA MET A 31 -12.43 6.22 27.90
C MET A 31 -11.53 5.14 28.55
N PRO A 32 -12.09 4.07 29.12
CA PRO A 32 -11.28 3.00 29.71
C PRO A 32 -10.40 2.33 28.64
N GLY A 33 -9.14 2.09 28.97
CA GLY A 33 -8.21 1.33 28.14
C GLY A 33 -7.92 -0.06 28.72
N ILE A 34 -7.06 -0.80 28.04
CA ILE A 34 -6.72 -2.20 28.39
C ILE A 34 -5.88 -2.32 29.67
N LYS A 35 -5.15 -1.26 30.04
CA LYS A 35 -4.34 -1.18 31.27
C LYS A 35 -4.88 -0.06 32.16
N LYS A 36 -4.81 -0.27 33.48
CA LYS A 36 -5.16 0.75 34.48
C LYS A 36 -4.34 2.03 34.24
N GLY A 37 -5.02 3.17 34.23
CA GLY A 37 -4.39 4.48 34.01
C GLY A 37 -4.09 4.82 32.54
N ILE A 38 -4.43 3.94 31.59
CA ILE A 38 -4.29 4.17 30.15
C ILE A 38 -5.68 4.33 29.54
N SER A 39 -5.90 5.44 28.83
CA SER A 39 -7.12 5.64 28.05
C SER A 39 -7.06 4.91 26.70
N GLY A 40 -8.20 4.40 26.24
CA GLY A 40 -8.35 3.89 24.87
C GLY A 40 -8.84 4.94 23.86
N THR A 41 -8.87 6.23 24.23
CA THR A 41 -9.40 7.31 23.39
C THR A 41 -8.59 7.46 22.12
N ILE A 42 -9.23 7.41 20.95
CA ILE A 42 -8.58 7.68 19.66
C ILE A 42 -8.76 9.16 19.33
N LEU A 43 -7.69 9.84 18.94
CA LEU A 43 -7.78 11.21 18.42
C LEU A 43 -8.30 11.18 16.98
N VAL A 44 -9.41 11.85 16.76
CA VAL A 44 -9.95 12.14 15.43
C VAL A 44 -10.15 13.63 15.34
N GLY A 45 -9.79 14.23 14.21
CA GLY A 45 -9.87 15.67 14.01
C GLY A 45 -10.26 16.01 12.58
N TYR A 46 -10.65 17.26 12.39
CA TYR A 46 -10.88 17.83 11.07
C TYR A 46 -9.60 18.47 10.57
N ASN A 47 -9.17 18.08 9.37
CA ASN A 47 -8.05 18.71 8.69
C ASN A 47 -8.59 19.66 7.62
N ILE A 48 -7.92 20.81 7.45
CA ILE A 48 -8.19 21.76 6.39
C ILE A 48 -6.98 21.75 5.47
N GLY A 49 -7.21 21.47 4.18
CA GLY A 49 -6.17 21.42 3.15
C GLY A 49 -6.49 22.36 1.99
N ILE A 50 -5.46 22.80 1.29
CA ILE A 50 -5.58 23.49 0.01
C ILE A 50 -5.49 22.44 -1.09
N ILE A 51 -6.43 22.45 -2.03
CA ILE A 51 -6.40 21.52 -3.17
C ILE A 51 -5.18 21.80 -4.05
N ASN A 52 -4.49 20.74 -4.49
CA ASN A 52 -3.27 20.88 -5.31
C ASN A 52 -3.53 21.58 -6.65
N ASN A 53 -4.74 21.46 -7.20
CA ASN A 53 -5.11 22.03 -8.52
C ASN A 53 -5.79 23.40 -8.40
N ILE A 54 -5.51 24.17 -7.35
CA ILE A 54 -6.05 25.53 -7.19
C ILE A 54 -5.39 26.49 -8.18
N ASN A 55 -6.14 27.47 -8.68
CA ASN A 55 -5.57 28.54 -9.51
C ASN A 55 -4.51 29.32 -8.70
N GLU A 56 -3.33 29.57 -9.29
CA GLU A 56 -2.21 30.25 -8.64
C GLU A 56 -2.60 31.55 -7.95
N ARG A 57 -3.51 32.33 -8.56
CA ARG A 57 -3.99 33.61 -8.00
C ARG A 57 -4.78 33.46 -6.69
N LYS A 58 -5.21 32.24 -6.35
CA LYS A 58 -5.99 31.92 -5.15
C LYS A 58 -5.16 31.25 -4.05
N ILE A 59 -3.90 30.87 -4.32
CA ILE A 59 -3.05 30.19 -3.33
C ILE A 59 -2.81 31.09 -2.12
N GLU A 60 -2.30 32.30 -2.33
CA GLU A 60 -2.00 33.23 -1.23
C GLU A 60 -3.26 33.60 -0.41
N PRO A 61 -4.41 33.96 -1.03
CA PRO A 61 -5.65 34.15 -0.29
C PRO A 61 -6.09 32.92 0.52
N ALA A 62 -5.95 31.71 -0.04
CA ALA A 62 -6.33 30.48 0.66
C ALA A 62 -5.42 30.22 1.88
N ILE A 63 -4.11 30.46 1.74
CA ILE A 63 -3.16 30.38 2.85
C ILE A 63 -3.55 31.36 3.96
N GLU A 64 -3.90 32.60 3.61
CA GLU A 64 -4.27 33.61 4.59
C GLU A 64 -5.56 33.28 5.34
N VAL A 65 -6.56 32.75 4.63
CA VAL A 65 -7.79 32.24 5.26
C VAL A 65 -7.47 31.12 6.25
N ILE A 66 -6.63 30.15 5.86
CA ILE A 66 -6.25 29.04 6.75
C ILE A 66 -5.50 29.57 7.98
N LYS A 67 -4.52 30.46 7.81
CA LYS A 67 -3.82 31.10 8.94
C LYS A 67 -4.80 31.80 9.88
N TYR A 68 -5.79 32.51 9.35
CA TYR A 68 -6.77 33.21 10.15
C TYR A 68 -7.66 32.25 10.96
N ILE A 69 -8.29 31.25 10.32
CA ILE A 69 -9.21 30.32 11.00
C ILE A 69 -8.48 29.36 11.96
N THR A 70 -7.20 29.09 11.72
CA THR A 70 -6.35 28.28 12.61
C THR A 70 -5.59 29.13 13.64
N SER A 71 -5.75 30.46 13.60
CA SER A 71 -5.06 31.35 14.54
C SER A 71 -5.49 31.06 15.97
N ARG A 72 -4.55 31.23 16.91
CA ARG A 72 -4.80 31.05 18.35
C ARG A 72 -6.02 31.85 18.83
N LYS A 73 -6.18 33.08 18.33
CA LYS A 73 -7.31 33.97 18.67
C LYS A 73 -8.66 33.36 18.26
N ILE A 74 -8.79 32.94 17.00
CA ILE A 74 -10.04 32.37 16.49
C ILE A 74 -10.33 31.02 17.14
N GLN A 75 -9.31 30.17 17.28
CA GLN A 75 -9.43 28.88 17.96
C GLN A 75 -9.87 29.05 19.43
N LYS A 76 -9.32 30.03 20.16
CA LYS A 76 -9.75 30.38 21.53
C LYS A 76 -11.21 30.81 21.56
N GLU A 77 -11.62 31.69 20.65
CA GLU A 77 -13.01 32.17 20.59
C GLU A 77 -14.00 31.02 20.33
N LEU A 78 -13.69 30.13 19.39
CA LEU A 78 -14.52 28.97 19.06
C LEU A 78 -14.56 27.94 20.19
N ALA A 79 -13.44 27.72 20.88
CA ALA A 79 -13.37 26.81 22.03
C ALA A 79 -14.18 27.34 23.23
N LEU A 80 -14.09 28.65 23.51
CA LEU A 80 -14.88 29.30 24.56
C LEU A 80 -16.39 29.26 24.32
N LYS A 81 -16.80 29.23 23.04
CA LYS A 81 -18.19 29.05 22.63
C LYS A 81 -18.62 27.57 22.62
N GLU A 82 -17.73 26.66 23.02
CA GLU A 82 -17.92 25.21 22.93
C GLU A 82 -18.43 24.77 21.55
N ILE A 83 -17.88 25.35 20.47
CA ILE A 83 -18.18 24.95 19.08
C ILE A 83 -17.20 23.86 18.63
N ILE A 84 -15.95 23.98 19.07
CA ILE A 84 -14.86 23.06 18.72
C ILE A 84 -14.07 22.67 19.98
N ILE A 85 -13.37 21.54 19.88
CA ILE A 85 -12.19 21.28 20.70
C ILE A 85 -10.99 21.69 19.85
N SER A 86 -10.24 22.68 20.31
CA SER A 86 -9.06 23.14 19.60
C SER A 86 -7.92 22.13 19.73
N GLY A 87 -7.17 21.93 18.65
CA GLY A 87 -5.90 21.20 18.70
C GLY A 87 -4.77 21.96 19.40
N ILE A 88 -4.96 23.24 19.74
CA ILE A 88 -3.96 24.06 20.44
C ILE A 88 -4.10 23.82 21.95
N THR A 89 -3.46 22.75 22.44
CA THR A 89 -3.58 22.31 23.84
C THR A 89 -3.20 23.39 24.86
N SER A 90 -2.23 24.25 24.53
CA SER A 90 -1.83 25.38 25.41
C SER A 90 -2.93 26.41 25.67
N LEU A 91 -4.04 26.41 24.90
CA LEU A 91 -5.20 27.24 25.22
C LEU A 91 -5.87 26.81 26.53
N TYR A 92 -5.82 25.51 26.84
CA TYR A 92 -6.44 24.94 28.03
C TYR A 92 -5.56 25.07 29.28
N GLU A 93 -4.35 25.60 29.14
CA GLU A 93 -3.50 26.00 30.26
C GLU A 93 -3.85 27.40 30.78
N GLU A 94 -4.59 28.18 29.99
CA GLU A 94 -5.02 29.53 30.38
C GLU A 94 -6.24 29.44 31.31
N ASP A 95 -6.12 30.00 32.52
CA ASP A 95 -7.18 29.94 33.54
C ASP A 95 -8.50 30.55 33.06
N ASP A 96 -8.45 31.61 32.25
CA ASP A 96 -9.64 32.30 31.71
C ASP A 96 -10.38 31.51 30.63
N VAL A 97 -9.71 30.51 30.03
CA VAL A 97 -10.30 29.53 29.12
C VAL A 97 -10.82 28.35 29.91
N CYS A 98 -9.98 27.75 30.74
CA CYS A 98 -10.27 26.49 31.38
C CYS A 98 -11.42 26.59 32.40
N SER A 99 -11.51 27.73 33.11
CA SER A 99 -12.61 28.01 34.04
C SER A 99 -13.99 28.12 33.39
N LYS A 100 -14.06 28.34 32.07
CA LYS A 100 -15.33 28.50 31.33
C LYS A 100 -15.78 27.24 30.61
N ILE A 101 -14.92 26.23 30.53
CA ILE A 101 -15.16 25.00 29.78
C ILE A 101 -15.35 23.85 30.77
N LYS A 102 -16.54 23.25 30.78
CA LYS A 102 -16.95 22.27 31.80
C LYS A 102 -16.02 21.06 31.91
N TYR A 103 -15.46 20.62 30.78
CA TYR A 103 -14.61 19.43 30.70
C TYR A 103 -13.17 19.77 30.28
N CYS A 104 -12.69 20.96 30.65
CA CYS A 104 -11.37 21.45 30.24
C CYS A 104 -10.22 20.48 30.54
N GLU A 105 -10.21 19.83 31.71
CA GLU A 105 -9.15 18.88 32.08
C GLU A 105 -9.01 17.72 31.08
N LEU A 106 -10.12 17.28 30.48
CA LEU A 106 -10.11 16.23 29.46
C LEU A 106 -9.52 16.73 28.13
N TYR A 107 -9.67 18.02 27.82
CA TYR A 107 -9.07 18.62 26.62
C TYR A 107 -7.59 18.93 26.82
N LYS A 108 -7.21 19.27 28.05
CA LYS A 108 -5.82 19.49 28.45
C LYS A 108 -5.00 18.20 28.44
N TYR A 109 -5.60 17.09 28.90
CA TYR A 109 -4.93 15.79 29.00
C TYR A 109 -5.73 14.64 28.36
N PRO A 110 -5.91 14.64 27.03
CA PRO A 110 -6.83 13.70 26.36
C PRO A 110 -6.33 12.24 26.32
N GLN A 111 -5.07 11.96 26.70
CA GLN A 111 -4.44 10.62 26.69
C GLN A 111 -4.76 9.80 25.43
N THR A 112 -4.68 10.41 24.26
CA THR A 112 -5.12 9.79 23.02
C THR A 112 -4.11 8.79 22.48
N ILE A 113 -4.59 7.68 21.92
CA ILE A 113 -3.82 6.80 21.06
C ILE A 113 -3.90 7.29 19.61
N ILE A 114 -2.76 7.27 18.92
CA ILE A 114 -2.68 7.64 17.50
C ILE A 114 -3.20 6.47 16.67
N ARG A 115 -4.01 6.79 15.67
CA ARG A 115 -4.47 5.83 14.66
C ARG A 115 -3.28 5.42 13.76
N PRO A 116 -3.01 4.12 13.55
CA PRO A 116 -1.93 3.67 12.65
C PRO A 116 -2.10 4.23 11.23
N PRO A 117 -1.14 4.98 10.66
CA PRO A 117 -1.34 5.70 9.40
C PRO A 117 -1.43 4.79 8.16
N ASN A 118 -0.75 3.63 8.15
CA ASN A 118 -0.52 2.86 6.93
C ASN A 118 -1.51 1.70 6.67
N VAL A 119 -2.47 1.48 7.57
CA VAL A 119 -3.40 0.33 7.49
C VAL A 119 -4.68 0.68 6.72
N PHE A 120 -4.97 1.98 6.58
CA PHE A 120 -6.34 2.45 6.36
C PHE A 120 -6.55 3.21 5.04
N ASP A 121 -5.53 3.29 4.17
CA ASP A 121 -5.65 3.93 2.85
C ASP A 121 -6.47 3.11 1.84
N SER A 122 -6.91 1.90 2.23
CA SER A 122 -7.91 1.16 1.45
C SER A 122 -9.28 1.36 2.09
N ASP A 123 -10.22 1.95 1.34
CA ASP A 123 -11.64 2.04 1.72
C ASP A 123 -12.21 0.66 2.14
N ASN A 124 -11.63 -0.41 1.59
CA ASN A 124 -11.97 -1.80 1.86
C ASN A 124 -11.62 -2.27 3.29
N TYR A 125 -10.59 -1.71 3.94
CA TYR A 125 -10.17 -2.16 5.27
C TYR A 125 -11.27 -1.93 6.30
N TYR A 126 -11.81 -0.70 6.35
CA TYR A 126 -12.81 -0.33 7.34
C TYR A 126 -14.06 -1.16 7.23
N GLU A 127 -14.56 -1.30 6.02
CA GLU A 127 -15.75 -2.10 5.74
C GLU A 127 -15.56 -3.54 6.21
N LYS A 128 -14.45 -4.19 5.84
CA LYS A 128 -14.14 -5.57 6.27
C LYS A 128 -14.00 -5.68 7.78
N TYR A 129 -13.21 -4.81 8.41
CA TYR A 129 -13.00 -4.83 9.85
C TYR A 129 -14.32 -4.69 10.61
N THR A 130 -15.14 -3.72 10.20
CA THR A 130 -16.45 -3.46 10.79
C THR A 130 -17.40 -4.63 10.55
N ASN A 131 -17.42 -5.23 9.35
CA ASN A 131 -18.24 -6.40 9.05
C ASN A 131 -17.86 -7.62 9.91
N TYR A 132 -16.57 -7.91 10.09
CA TYR A 132 -16.13 -8.99 10.98
C TYR A 132 -16.54 -8.73 12.44
N PHE A 133 -16.52 -7.48 12.88
CA PHE A 133 -16.99 -7.12 14.22
C PHE A 133 -18.50 -7.28 14.36
N PHE A 134 -19.27 -6.90 13.33
CA PHE A 134 -20.72 -7.12 13.27
C PHE A 134 -21.09 -8.60 13.23
N GLU A 135 -20.33 -9.43 12.52
CA GLU A 135 -20.49 -10.89 12.54
C GLU A 135 -20.35 -11.45 13.96
N PHE A 136 -19.34 -10.99 14.70
CA PHE A 136 -19.16 -11.36 16.11
C PHE A 136 -20.31 -10.91 17.00
N LEU A 137 -20.76 -9.66 16.85
CA LEU A 137 -21.83 -9.12 17.71
C LEU A 137 -23.21 -9.71 17.43
N TYR A 138 -23.52 -10.07 16.17
CA TYR A 138 -24.90 -10.34 15.76
C TYR A 138 -25.11 -11.65 14.98
N LYS A 139 -24.05 -12.33 14.50
CA LYS A 139 -24.15 -13.52 13.64
C LYS A 139 -23.51 -14.78 14.23
N ASN A 140 -23.44 -14.88 15.56
CA ASN A 140 -22.89 -16.04 16.30
C ASN A 140 -21.45 -16.42 15.91
N GLU A 141 -20.66 -15.49 15.36
CA GLU A 141 -19.23 -15.73 15.13
C GLU A 141 -18.47 -15.75 16.46
N THR A 142 -17.40 -16.55 16.54
CA THR A 142 -16.58 -16.60 17.76
C THR A 142 -15.61 -15.42 17.83
N ALA A 143 -15.32 -14.94 19.05
CA ALA A 143 -14.34 -13.88 19.26
C ALA A 143 -12.98 -14.23 18.64
N GLN A 144 -12.55 -15.49 18.78
CA GLN A 144 -11.28 -15.98 18.25
C GLN A 144 -11.23 -15.88 16.71
N ASN A 145 -12.28 -16.31 16.01
CA ASN A 145 -12.33 -16.24 14.55
C ASN A 145 -12.44 -14.81 14.05
N ALA A 146 -13.28 -13.98 14.67
CA ALA A 146 -13.43 -12.58 14.29
C ALA A 146 -12.12 -11.81 14.48
N LEU A 147 -11.42 -12.01 15.61
CA LEU A 147 -10.10 -11.43 15.87
C LEU A 147 -9.07 -11.92 14.85
N LYS A 148 -9.06 -13.21 14.52
CA LYS A 148 -8.17 -13.74 13.49
C LYS A 148 -8.42 -13.08 12.13
N LYS A 149 -9.68 -13.00 11.68
CA LYS A 149 -10.06 -12.30 10.43
C LYS A 149 -9.61 -10.84 10.44
N MET A 150 -9.71 -10.14 11.57
CA MET A 150 -9.25 -8.76 11.71
C MET A 150 -7.73 -8.64 11.70
N GLU A 151 -7.00 -9.53 12.36
CA GLU A 151 -5.54 -9.59 12.32
C GLU A 151 -5.04 -9.84 10.89
N ASP A 152 -5.68 -10.77 10.18
CA ASP A 152 -5.35 -11.16 8.80
C ASP A 152 -5.42 -9.99 7.81
N LEU A 153 -6.19 -8.93 8.11
CA LEU A 153 -6.24 -7.72 7.29
C LEU A 153 -4.92 -6.94 7.27
N THR A 154 -4.09 -7.08 8.31
CA THR A 154 -2.86 -6.30 8.49
C THR A 154 -1.60 -7.15 8.60
N LYS A 155 -1.75 -8.42 8.99
CA LYS A 155 -0.64 -9.29 9.32
C LYS A 155 0.01 -9.81 8.04
N PHE A 156 1.28 -9.48 7.85
CA PHE A 156 2.11 -10.12 6.85
C PHE A 156 2.54 -11.50 7.36
N TYR A 157 2.07 -12.54 6.69
CA TYR A 157 2.46 -13.91 6.95
C TYR A 157 3.82 -14.20 6.35
N ASN A 158 4.74 -14.67 7.18
CA ASN A 158 6.09 -15.05 6.78
C ASN A 158 6.19 -16.58 6.75
N ILE A 159 6.87 -17.11 5.73
CA ILE A 159 7.14 -18.54 5.65
C ILE A 159 8.44 -18.81 6.41
N SER A 160 8.34 -19.55 7.50
CA SER A 160 9.50 -19.94 8.33
C SER A 160 10.18 -21.21 7.79
N LEU A 161 11.50 -21.27 7.94
CA LEU A 161 12.29 -22.49 7.71
C LEU A 161 12.51 -23.29 9.00
N ASP A 162 12.00 -22.81 10.13
CA ASP A 162 12.06 -23.55 11.38
C ASP A 162 11.04 -24.71 11.35
N SER A 163 11.55 -25.94 11.46
CA SER A 163 10.73 -27.16 11.53
C SER A 163 9.82 -27.18 12.76
N ASN A 164 10.16 -26.40 13.80
CA ASN A 164 9.36 -26.29 15.01
C ASN A 164 8.07 -25.49 14.79
N GLU A 165 8.04 -24.60 13.78
CA GLU A 165 6.86 -23.81 13.43
C GLU A 165 6.02 -24.52 12.37
N THR A 166 6.58 -24.76 11.18
CA THR A 166 5.87 -25.45 10.09
C THR A 166 6.82 -26.18 9.14
N TYR A 167 6.44 -27.38 8.69
CA TYR A 167 7.21 -28.11 7.66
C TYR A 167 7.07 -27.52 6.24
N LEU A 168 6.09 -26.64 6.02
CA LEU A 168 5.76 -26.10 4.69
C LEU A 168 6.94 -25.34 4.07
N GLY A 169 7.61 -24.48 4.85
CA GLY A 169 8.76 -23.72 4.34
C GLY A 169 9.92 -24.62 3.94
N ILE A 170 10.19 -25.67 4.71
CA ILE A 170 11.22 -26.66 4.41
C ILE A 170 10.90 -27.42 3.12
N ILE A 171 9.66 -27.89 2.95
CA ILE A 171 9.22 -28.59 1.74
C ILE A 171 9.34 -27.68 0.52
N MET A 172 8.90 -26.42 0.61
CA MET A 172 9.03 -25.44 -0.47
C MET A 172 10.50 -25.13 -0.82
N ASN A 173 11.37 -25.07 0.18
CA ASN A 173 12.80 -24.82 -0.02
C ASN A 173 13.50 -26.01 -0.70
N ILE A 174 13.21 -27.24 -0.25
CA ILE A 174 13.76 -28.47 -0.84
C ILE A 174 13.28 -28.62 -2.28
N SER A 175 11.98 -28.43 -2.54
CA SER A 175 11.44 -28.55 -3.90
C SER A 175 12.05 -27.50 -4.83
N SER A 176 12.14 -26.23 -4.40
CA SER A 176 12.76 -25.16 -5.18
C SER A 176 14.23 -25.45 -5.51
N THR A 177 15.00 -25.97 -4.54
CA THR A 177 16.41 -26.35 -4.74
C THR A 177 16.54 -27.53 -5.70
N CYS A 178 15.66 -28.53 -5.62
CA CYS A 178 15.64 -29.66 -6.54
C CYS A 178 15.38 -29.20 -7.98
N PHE A 179 14.38 -28.34 -8.20
CA PHE A 179 14.10 -27.77 -9.53
C PHE A 179 15.27 -26.96 -10.07
N PHE A 180 15.93 -26.17 -9.21
CA PHE A 180 17.11 -25.40 -9.59
C PHE A 180 18.22 -26.32 -10.12
N ILE A 181 18.53 -27.41 -9.42
CA ILE A 181 19.55 -28.39 -9.84
C ILE A 181 19.14 -29.08 -11.14
N LEU A 182 17.88 -29.48 -11.28
CA LEU A 182 17.37 -30.13 -12.49
C LEU A 182 17.51 -29.22 -13.72
N ILE A 183 17.16 -27.94 -13.60
CA ILE A 183 17.27 -26.97 -14.70
C ILE A 183 18.74 -26.72 -15.04
N LEU A 184 19.61 -26.54 -14.05
CA LEU A 184 21.04 -26.37 -14.31
C LEU A 184 21.63 -27.61 -15.01
N SER A 185 21.22 -28.81 -14.61
CA SER A 185 21.66 -30.05 -15.25
C SER A 185 21.17 -30.17 -16.72
N SER A 186 20.05 -29.53 -17.07
CA SER A 186 19.49 -29.56 -18.43
C SER A 186 20.40 -28.89 -19.47
N ILE A 187 21.31 -28.02 -19.04
CA ILE A 187 22.34 -27.43 -19.91
C ILE A 187 23.19 -28.52 -20.59
N SER A 188 23.46 -29.63 -19.90
CA SER A 188 24.21 -30.75 -20.47
C SER A 188 23.51 -31.38 -21.69
N LEU A 189 22.18 -31.34 -21.75
CA LEU A 189 21.39 -31.90 -22.84
C LEU A 189 21.64 -31.19 -24.16
N MET A 190 21.99 -29.90 -24.13
CA MET A 190 22.33 -29.12 -25.33
C MET A 190 23.56 -29.65 -26.06
N TYR A 191 24.45 -30.34 -25.34
CA TYR A 191 25.69 -30.90 -25.89
C TYR A 191 25.55 -32.35 -26.33
N MET A 192 24.44 -33.00 -26.00
CA MET A 192 24.21 -34.39 -26.37
C MET A 192 23.82 -34.49 -27.85
N LYS A 193 24.58 -35.27 -28.62
CA LYS A 193 24.32 -35.50 -30.05
C LYS A 193 22.87 -35.92 -30.35
N LYS A 194 22.24 -36.67 -29.44
CA LYS A 194 20.86 -37.16 -29.57
C LYS A 194 19.83 -36.03 -29.65
N PHE A 195 20.03 -34.93 -28.92
CA PHE A 195 19.06 -33.83 -28.82
C PHE A 195 19.42 -32.61 -29.67
N LYS A 196 20.51 -32.69 -30.46
CA LYS A 196 21.02 -31.55 -31.25
C LYS A 196 19.97 -30.95 -32.19
N ASN A 197 19.06 -31.78 -32.73
CA ASN A 197 18.00 -31.31 -33.64
C ASN A 197 16.92 -30.54 -32.89
N ASP A 198 16.59 -30.92 -31.66
CA ASP A 198 15.56 -30.25 -30.84
C ASP A 198 16.01 -28.85 -30.42
N PHE A 199 17.31 -28.67 -30.18
CA PHE A 199 17.90 -27.38 -29.82
C PHE A 199 18.23 -26.47 -31.02
N TYR A 200 17.91 -26.87 -32.26
CA TYR A 200 18.22 -26.09 -33.46
C TYR A 200 17.42 -24.77 -33.57
N PHE A 201 16.29 -24.67 -32.88
CA PHE A 201 15.41 -23.50 -32.95
C PHE A 201 16.13 -22.19 -32.57
N LEU A 202 16.95 -22.23 -31.53
CA LEU A 202 17.57 -21.05 -30.92
C LEU A 202 19.10 -21.26 -30.82
N PRO A 203 19.94 -20.24 -31.09
CA PRO A 203 21.37 -20.30 -30.86
C PRO A 203 21.72 -20.67 -29.42
N ASN A 204 22.85 -21.38 -29.23
CA ASN A 204 23.29 -21.82 -27.90
C ASN A 204 23.39 -20.67 -26.89
N SER A 205 23.90 -19.49 -27.30
CA SER A 205 23.99 -18.29 -26.45
C SER A 205 22.63 -17.88 -25.88
N PHE A 206 21.58 -17.97 -26.69
CA PHE A 206 20.23 -17.59 -26.32
C PHE A 206 19.51 -18.65 -25.48
N TRP A 207 19.84 -19.93 -25.66
CA TRP A 207 19.42 -20.98 -24.72
C TRP A 207 20.00 -20.76 -23.32
N TYR A 208 21.27 -20.34 -23.18
CA TYR A 208 21.84 -20.00 -21.87
C TYR A 208 21.11 -18.83 -21.21
N ILE A 209 20.81 -17.77 -21.96
CA ILE A 209 20.08 -16.61 -21.44
C ILE A 209 18.68 -17.03 -20.97
N LEU A 210 17.98 -17.86 -21.76
CA LEU A 210 16.66 -18.36 -21.41
C LEU A 210 16.68 -19.21 -20.14
N ILE A 211 17.63 -20.16 -20.03
CA ILE A 211 17.78 -21.01 -18.83
C ILE A 211 18.10 -20.15 -17.60
N PHE A 212 19.02 -19.20 -17.75
CA PHE A 212 19.38 -18.26 -16.68
C PHE A 212 18.17 -17.42 -16.23
N GLY A 213 17.34 -16.96 -17.17
CA GLY A 213 16.09 -16.28 -16.86
C GLY A 213 15.14 -17.16 -16.04
N ILE A 214 14.95 -18.43 -16.41
CA ILE A 214 14.11 -19.38 -15.65
C ILE A 214 14.67 -19.61 -14.24
N GLU A 215 15.98 -19.79 -14.10
CA GLU A 215 16.63 -19.92 -12.79
C GLU A 215 16.40 -18.68 -11.92
N MET A 216 16.55 -17.48 -12.48
CA MET A 216 16.27 -16.23 -11.77
C MET A 216 14.81 -16.16 -11.30
N ILE A 217 13.82 -16.58 -12.10
CA ILE A 217 12.43 -16.67 -11.63
C ILE A 217 12.34 -17.60 -10.42
N LEU A 218 12.96 -18.77 -10.45
CA LEU A 218 12.90 -19.70 -9.32
C LEU A 218 13.52 -19.12 -8.06
N THR A 219 14.59 -18.34 -8.17
CA THR A 219 15.22 -17.70 -6.99
C THR A 219 14.32 -16.68 -6.29
N THR A 220 13.28 -16.17 -6.95
CA THR A 220 12.31 -15.26 -6.33
C THR A 220 11.57 -15.89 -5.16
N SER A 221 11.43 -17.23 -5.14
CA SER A 221 10.77 -17.93 -4.03
C SER A 221 11.52 -17.72 -2.71
N PHE A 222 12.85 -17.67 -2.73
CA PHE A 222 13.67 -17.46 -1.55
C PHE A 222 13.52 -16.05 -0.95
N THR A 223 13.15 -15.05 -1.76
CA THR A 223 12.90 -13.69 -1.26
C THR A 223 11.66 -13.61 -0.37
N LYS A 224 10.75 -14.59 -0.48
CA LYS A 224 9.52 -14.70 0.32
C LYS A 224 9.71 -15.49 1.62
N VAL A 225 10.89 -16.06 1.83
CA VAL A 225 11.21 -16.83 3.03
C VAL A 225 11.62 -15.90 4.17
N GLY A 226 11.09 -16.15 5.35
CA GLY A 226 11.30 -15.35 6.56
C GLY A 226 10.61 -13.98 6.48
N PRO A 227 11.06 -12.99 7.27
CA PRO A 227 10.43 -11.68 7.30
C PRO A 227 10.58 -10.96 5.96
N ILE A 228 9.45 -10.43 5.47
CA ILE A 228 9.41 -9.54 4.32
C ILE A 228 10.03 -8.20 4.71
N THR A 229 11.12 -7.85 4.04
CA THR A 229 11.80 -6.55 4.21
C THR A 229 11.69 -5.74 2.92
N VAL A 230 11.87 -4.42 3.03
CA VAL A 230 11.90 -3.51 1.87
C VAL A 230 12.94 -3.98 0.85
N VAL A 231 14.12 -4.40 1.30
CA VAL A 231 15.20 -4.93 0.44
C VAL A 231 14.75 -6.19 -0.30
N LYS A 232 14.14 -7.16 0.38
CA LYS A 232 13.63 -8.39 -0.26
C LYS A 232 12.54 -8.09 -1.26
N CYS A 233 11.66 -7.12 -0.99
CA CYS A 233 10.61 -6.69 -1.91
C CYS A 233 11.19 -6.11 -3.21
N HIS A 234 12.15 -5.19 -3.09
CA HIS A 234 12.83 -4.63 -4.27
C HIS A 234 13.63 -5.68 -5.03
N LEU A 235 14.35 -6.55 -4.32
CA LEU A 235 15.10 -7.65 -4.92
C LEU A 235 14.17 -8.61 -5.69
N ASN A 236 13.02 -8.97 -5.12
CA ASN A 236 12.01 -9.79 -5.80
C ASN A 236 11.51 -9.13 -7.10
N CYS A 237 11.21 -7.83 -7.05
CA CYS A 237 10.77 -7.08 -8.23
C CYS A 237 11.87 -7.03 -9.31
N LEU A 238 13.11 -6.79 -8.91
CA LEU A 238 14.26 -6.76 -9.82
C LEU A 238 14.52 -8.14 -10.46
N LEU A 239 14.50 -9.21 -9.67
CA LEU A 239 14.68 -10.57 -10.17
C LEU A 239 13.58 -10.95 -11.15
N LEU A 240 12.31 -10.64 -10.86
CA LEU A 240 11.18 -10.91 -11.75
C LEU A 240 11.29 -10.13 -13.07
N THR A 241 11.59 -8.84 -13.02
CA THR A 241 11.68 -8.00 -14.23
C THR A 241 12.83 -8.42 -15.15
N LEU A 242 14.02 -8.66 -14.59
CA LEU A 242 15.18 -9.14 -15.36
C LEU A 242 14.94 -10.54 -15.93
N SER A 243 14.37 -11.44 -15.14
CA SER A 243 14.12 -12.82 -15.58
C SER A 243 13.11 -12.90 -16.72
N TYR A 244 12.00 -12.16 -16.65
CA TYR A 244 11.07 -12.06 -17.78
C TYR A 244 11.75 -11.51 -19.03
N SER A 245 12.62 -10.50 -18.87
CA SER A 245 13.38 -9.95 -19.99
C SER A 245 14.28 -11.02 -20.63
N PHE A 246 15.01 -11.80 -19.83
CA PHE A 246 15.86 -12.89 -20.33
C PHE A 246 15.08 -14.05 -20.95
N ILE A 247 13.85 -14.30 -20.53
CA ILE A 247 13.00 -15.33 -21.16
C ILE A 247 12.41 -14.83 -22.49
N TYR A 248 11.86 -13.61 -22.50
CA TYR A 248 11.12 -13.12 -23.67
C TYR A 248 12.03 -12.63 -24.79
N VAL A 249 13.18 -12.00 -24.50
CA VAL A 249 14.06 -11.43 -25.54
C VAL A 249 14.54 -12.49 -26.54
N PRO A 250 15.06 -13.67 -26.13
CA PRO A 250 15.45 -14.73 -27.07
C PRO A 250 14.31 -15.25 -27.95
N LEU A 251 13.12 -15.40 -27.36
CA LEU A 251 11.94 -15.87 -28.07
C LEU A 251 11.46 -14.85 -29.10
N LEU A 252 11.37 -13.58 -28.70
CA LEU A 252 10.97 -12.48 -29.57
C LEU A 252 11.98 -12.29 -30.70
N TYR A 253 13.29 -12.32 -30.42
CA TYR A 253 14.33 -12.29 -31.45
C TYR A 253 14.09 -13.37 -32.50
N LYS A 254 13.86 -14.61 -32.07
CA LYS A 254 13.66 -15.72 -33.01
C LYS A 254 12.37 -15.57 -33.83
N LEU A 255 11.29 -15.09 -33.21
CA LEU A 255 10.03 -14.81 -33.89
C LEU A 255 10.19 -13.71 -34.94
N ILE A 256 10.91 -12.63 -34.63
CA ILE A 256 11.15 -11.51 -35.55
C ILE A 256 11.94 -11.98 -36.77
N ILE A 257 13.05 -12.70 -36.60
CA ILE A 257 13.87 -13.14 -37.75
C ILE A 257 13.20 -14.23 -38.60
N THR A 258 12.25 -14.98 -38.02
CA THR A 258 11.50 -16.03 -38.72
C THR A 258 10.20 -15.49 -39.30
N PHE A 259 9.87 -14.22 -39.03
CA PHE A 259 8.66 -13.61 -39.56
C PHE A 259 8.76 -13.52 -41.08
N PRO A 260 7.77 -14.04 -41.84
CA PRO A 260 7.82 -14.01 -43.30
C PRO A 260 7.65 -12.57 -43.81
N ASP A 261 8.55 -12.14 -44.69
CA ASP A 261 8.48 -10.81 -45.33
C ASP A 261 7.17 -10.64 -46.13
N ASN A 262 6.70 -11.71 -46.76
CA ASN A 262 5.45 -11.73 -47.52
C ASN A 262 4.45 -12.71 -46.91
N ASN A 263 3.42 -12.17 -46.26
CA ASN A 263 2.29 -12.94 -45.76
C ASN A 263 0.98 -12.21 -46.07
N LYS A 264 -0.04 -12.97 -46.48
CA LYS A 264 -1.37 -12.46 -46.87
C LYS A 264 -2.00 -11.51 -45.83
N TYR A 265 -1.62 -11.64 -44.57
CA TYR A 265 -2.10 -10.82 -43.45
C TYR A 265 -1.16 -9.68 -43.05
N SER A 266 0.10 -9.71 -43.49
CA SER A 266 1.12 -8.68 -43.22
C SER A 266 1.30 -7.68 -44.37
N ILE A 267 0.72 -7.95 -45.55
CA ILE A 267 0.69 -7.03 -46.71
C ILE A 267 -0.39 -5.95 -46.49
N TRP A 268 -0.38 -5.31 -45.32
CA TRP A 268 -1.16 -4.10 -45.08
C TRP A 268 -0.18 -2.96 -44.79
N ASP A 269 -0.16 -2.00 -45.71
CA ASP A 269 0.45 -0.67 -45.64
C ASP A 269 1.95 -0.49 -45.96
N ILE A 270 2.44 -1.13 -47.04
CA ILE A 270 3.46 -0.49 -47.91
C ILE A 270 2.85 -0.17 -49.29
N PHE A 271 1.58 0.23 -49.30
CA PHE A 271 0.92 0.79 -50.48
C PHE A 271 0.22 2.10 -50.15
N VAL A 272 0.98 3.11 -49.72
CA VAL A 272 0.68 4.51 -50.05
C VAL A 272 2.02 5.26 -50.20
N TYR A 273 2.18 5.93 -51.36
CA TYR A 273 3.27 6.81 -51.79
C TYR A 273 4.44 6.19 -52.57
N GLU A 274 4.13 5.40 -53.60
CA GLU A 274 4.85 5.57 -54.88
C GLU A 274 4.23 6.77 -55.61
N GLY A 275 4.86 7.94 -55.44
CA GLY A 275 4.48 9.13 -56.21
C GLY A 275 4.59 10.45 -55.44
N GLU A 276 5.75 10.76 -54.85
CA GLU A 276 6.35 12.11 -54.87
C GLU A 276 7.73 12.11 -54.16
N ASN A 277 8.78 12.14 -54.98
CA ASN A 277 10.15 12.60 -54.72
C ASN A 277 10.60 12.85 -53.26
N PHE A 278 11.07 11.82 -52.57
CA PHE A 278 12.05 12.02 -51.50
C PHE A 278 13.48 11.99 -52.08
N LYS A 279 14.06 13.17 -52.26
CA LYS A 279 15.51 13.32 -52.44
C LYS A 279 16.20 12.84 -51.17
N VAL A 280 16.87 11.70 -51.27
CA VAL A 280 17.90 11.30 -50.32
C VAL A 280 19.03 12.32 -50.43
N CYS A 281 19.27 13.10 -49.38
CA CYS A 281 20.45 13.93 -49.29
C CYS A 281 21.68 13.02 -49.14
N ASN A 282 22.34 12.74 -50.26
CA ASN A 282 23.73 12.29 -50.29
C ASN A 282 24.58 13.39 -49.64
N ASN A 283 25.11 13.11 -48.45
CA ASN A 283 26.09 13.95 -47.80
C ASN A 283 27.47 13.31 -48.01
N GLU A 284 27.96 13.32 -49.26
CA GLU A 284 29.38 13.17 -49.54
C GLU A 284 30.08 14.49 -49.23
N ASN A 285 30.45 14.67 -47.97
CA ASN A 285 31.45 15.68 -47.62
C ASN A 285 32.83 15.04 -47.63
N ASN A 286 33.55 15.36 -48.70
CA ASN A 286 34.99 15.19 -48.86
C ASN A 286 35.76 15.78 -47.67
N TYR A 287 36.42 14.88 -46.94
CA TYR A 287 37.68 15.08 -46.23
C TYR A 287 38.61 14.04 -46.90
N GLN A 288 39.74 14.34 -47.56
CA GLN A 288 40.89 15.19 -47.25
C GLN A 288 41.75 15.42 -48.51
N VAL A 289 42.66 16.38 -48.37
CA VAL A 289 43.90 16.68 -49.13
C VAL A 289 44.55 15.47 -49.81
#